data_AF-A0A7W9YEK2-F1
#
_entry.id   AF-A0A7W9YEK2-F1
#
_cell.length_a   1.000
_cell.length_b   1.000
_cell.length_c   1.000
_cell.angle_alpha   90.00
_cell.angle_beta   90.00
_cell.angle_gamma   90.00
#
_symmetry.space_group_name_H-M   'P 1'
#
loop_
_entity.id
_entity.type
_entity.pdbx_description
1 polymer ?
#
loop_
_entity_poly.entity_id
_entity_poly.type
_entity_poly.pdbx_seq_one_letter_code
_entity_poly.pdbx_strand_id
1 'polypeptide(L)' 'MPKSYPIPFRGRVDERFTWPLIVAVAEVLTDHGYPSPLNDQRDSARLQQHLFRYLYLSRQGELTS' A
#
# COMPACT_ATOMS: atom_id res chain seq x y z
N MET A 1 -24.31 6.19 -5.76
CA MET A 1 -24.13 6.12 -4.30
C MET A 1 -22.85 5.34 -4.00
N PRO A 2 -21.98 5.80 -3.09
CA PRO A 2 -20.79 5.04 -2.71
C PRO A 2 -21.18 3.69 -2.10
N LYS A 3 -20.47 2.63 -2.48
CA LYS A 3 -20.67 1.29 -1.90
C LYS A 3 -20.16 1.32 -0.45
N SER A 4 -21.06 1.13 0.51
CA SER A 4 -20.70 0.96 1.91
C SER A 4 -20.52 -0.52 2.19
N TYR A 5 -19.32 -0.90 2.63
CA TYR A 5 -19.04 -2.26 3.08
C TYR A 5 -19.25 -2.32 4.61
N PRO A 6 -19.88 -3.37 5.15
CA PRO A 6 -20.24 -3.48 6.58
C PRO A 6 -19.03 -3.81 7.48
N ILE A 7 -17.84 -3.32 7.10
CA ILE A 7 -16.60 -3.55 7.81
C ILE A 7 -16.28 -2.26 8.56
N PRO A 8 -16.49 -2.20 9.89
CA PRO A 8 -16.14 -1.02 10.65
C PRO A 8 -14.63 -0.80 10.62
N PHE A 9 -14.18 0.33 10.06
CA PHE A 9 -12.79 0.73 10.16
C PHE A 9 -12.52 1.18 11.60
N ARG A 10 -11.81 0.34 12.37
CA ARG A 10 -11.49 0.58 13.79
C ARG A 10 -10.13 1.26 14.01
N GLY A 11 -9.42 1.60 12.93
CA GLY A 11 -8.10 2.22 12.98
C GLY A 11 -8.14 3.75 12.90
N ARG A 12 -7.03 4.40 13.24
CA ARG A 12 -6.77 5.78 12.81
C ARG A 12 -6.27 5.74 11.37
N VAL A 13 -6.72 6.66 10.52
CA VAL A 13 -6.12 6.85 9.19
C VAL A 13 -4.68 7.33 9.40
N ASP A 14 -3.69 6.58 8.94
CA ASP A 14 -2.30 7.03 8.99
C ASP A 14 -2.07 8.03 7.85
N GLU A 15 -1.84 9.28 8.22
CA GLU A 15 -1.63 10.41 7.30
C GLU A 15 -0.38 10.24 6.42
N ARG A 16 0.52 9.30 6.75
CA ARG A 16 1.68 8.97 5.93
C ARG A 16 1.35 7.97 4.83
N PHE A 17 0.28 7.19 4.97
CA PHE A 17 -0.12 6.18 3.99
C PHE A 17 -1.15 6.76 3.01
N THR A 18 -0.64 7.50 2.02
CA THR A 18 -1.44 8.28 1.08
C THR A 18 -1.33 7.79 -0.35
N TRP A 19 -2.27 8.19 -1.21
CA TRP A 19 -2.19 7.90 -2.65
C TRP A 19 -0.91 8.44 -3.31
N PRO A 20 -0.44 9.67 -3.04
CA PRO A 20 0.85 10.15 -3.54
C PRO A 20 2.04 9.24 -3.18
N LEU A 21 2.06 8.66 -1.97
CA LEU A 21 3.11 7.70 -1.61
C LEU A 21 3.07 6.45 -2.50
N ILE A 22 1.86 5.93 -2.78
CA ILE A 22 1.68 4.75 -3.64
C ILE A 22 2.19 5.05 -5.06
N VAL A 23 1.89 6.24 -5.59
CA VAL A 23 2.38 6.68 -6.92
C VAL A 23 3.90 6.78 -6.94
N ALA A 24 4.52 7.44 -5.95
CA ALA A 24 5.97 7.57 -5.88
C ALA A 24 6.68 6.21 -5.81
N VAL A 25 6.14 5.25 -5.07
CA VAL A 25 6.70 3.88 -5.01
C VAL A 25 6.53 3.18 -6.36
N ALA A 26 5.40 3.35 -7.04
CA ALA A 26 5.18 2.77 -8.36
C ALA A 26 6.16 3.32 -9.41
N GLU A 27 6.46 4.62 -9.36
CA GLU A 27 7.46 5.26 -10.22
C GLU A 27 8.85 4.65 -9.98
N VAL A 28 9.29 4.56 -8.73
CA VAL A 28 10.58 3.93 -8.38
C VAL A 28 10.65 2.49 -8.89
N LEU A 29 9.61 1.68 -8.71
CA LEU A 29 9.56 0.31 -9.23
C LEU A 29 9.69 0.28 -10.76
N THR A 30 9.00 1.20 -11.45
CA THR A 30 9.05 1.30 -12.91
C THR A 30 10.45 1.68 -13.39
N ASP A 31 11.10 2.63 -12.71
CA ASP A 31 12.47 3.07 -13.01
C ASP A 31 13.49 1.94 -12.84
N HIS A 32 13.22 0.99 -11.93
CA HIS A 32 14.03 -0.22 -11.76
C HIS A 32 13.69 -1.35 -12.75
N GLY A 33 12.83 -1.09 -13.73
CA GLY A 33 12.49 -2.05 -14.79
C GLY A 33 11.36 -3.02 -14.42
N TYR A 34 10.65 -2.80 -13.31
CA TYR A 34 9.43 -3.56 -13.02
C TYR A 34 8.25 -3.02 -13.84
N PRO A 35 7.26 -3.86 -14.17
CA PRO A 35 6.03 -3.39 -14.80
C PRO A 35 5.31 -2.36 -13.93
N SER A 36 4.79 -1.29 -14.54
CA SER A 36 4.07 -0.27 -13.78
C SER A 36 2.77 -0.84 -13.18
N PRO A 37 2.61 -0.81 -11.84
CA PRO A 37 1.43 -1.35 -11.18
C PRO A 37 0.21 -0.41 -11.26
N LEU A 38 0.36 0.80 -11.83
CA LEU A 38 -0.73 1.78 -11.95
C LEU A 38 -1.58 1.59 -13.21
N ASN A 39 -1.14 0.73 -14.14
CA ASN A 39 -1.86 0.45 -15.38
C ASN A 39 -3.15 -0.37 -15.17
N ASP A 40 -3.26 -1.05 -14.03
CA ASP A 40 -4.41 -1.87 -13.68
C ASP A 40 -4.84 -1.66 -12.22
N GLN A 41 -6.16 -1.71 -11.99
CA GLN A 41 -6.71 -1.51 -10.64
C GLN A 41 -6.35 -2.64 -9.69
N ARG A 42 -6.19 -3.87 -10.19
CA ARG A 42 -5.79 -5.01 -9.35
C ARG A 42 -4.34 -4.87 -8.92
N ASP A 43 -3.46 -4.45 -9.83
CA ASP A 43 -2.04 -4.31 -9.54
C ASP A 43 -1.75 -3.13 -8.61
N SER A 44 -2.47 -2.01 -8.78
CA SER A 44 -2.38 -0.87 -7.85
C SER A 44 -2.89 -1.24 -6.45
N ALA A 45 -3.98 -2.00 -6.34
CA ALA A 45 -4.45 -2.53 -5.07
C ALA A 45 -3.43 -3.52 -4.44
N ARG A 46 -2.76 -4.35 -5.25
CA ARG A 46 -1.70 -5.25 -4.79
C ARG A 46 -0.49 -4.49 -4.27
N LEU A 47 -0.06 -3.43 -4.96
CA LEU A 47 1.01 -2.54 -4.51
C LEU A 47 0.64 -1.90 -3.17
N GLN A 48 -0.56 -1.32 -3.06
CA GLN A 48 -1.04 -0.72 -1.83
C GLN A 48 -1.02 -1.71 -0.66
N GLN A 49 -1.50 -2.94 -0.86
CA GLN A 49 -1.46 -3.98 0.18
C GLN A 49 -0.04 -4.37 0.59
N HIS A 50 0.88 -4.53 -0.38
CA HIS A 50 2.28 -4.86 -0.06
C HIS A 50 2.96 -3.74 0.72
N LEU A 51 2.77 -2.49 0.30
CA LEU A 51 3.33 -1.33 0.99
C LEU A 51 2.78 -1.20 2.42
N PHE A 52 1.48 -1.43 2.61
CA PHE A 52 0.89 -1.48 3.96
C PHE A 52 1.56 -2.55 4.83
N ARG A 53 1.69 -3.77 4.32
CA ARG A 53 2.34 -4.86 5.07
C ARG A 53 3.81 -4.55 5.37
N TYR A 54 4.52 -3.96 4.41
CA TYR A 54 5.90 -3.52 4.61
C TYR A 54 5.99 -2.47 5.71
N LEU A 55 5.18 -1.42 5.69
CA LEU A 55 5.30 -0.34 6.68
C LEU A 55 4.84 -0.73 8.10
N TYR A 56 3.82 -1.59 8.20
CA TYR A 56 3.14 -1.85 9.47
C TYR A 56 3.36 -3.26 10.04
N LEU A 57 3.77 -4.23 9.23
CA LEU A 57 3.99 -5.62 9.67
C LEU A 57 5.46 -6.06 9.63
N SER A 58 6.33 -5.39 8.88
CA SER A 58 7.76 -5.75 8.86
C SER A 58 8.48 -5.45 10.18
N ARG A 59 8.03 -4.44 10.93
CA ARG A 59 8.65 -4.01 12.19
C ARG A 59 8.44 -4.97 13.38
N GLN A 60 7.57 -5.97 13.25
CA GLN A 60 7.33 -6.94 14.32
C GLN A 60 8.31 -8.13 14.32
N GLY A 61 9.29 -8.16 13.41
CA GLY A 61 10.33 -9.21 13.33
C GLY A 61 11.70 -8.85 13.92
N GLU A 62 11.98 -7.59 14.29
CA GLU A 62 13.32 -7.16 14.74
C GLU A 62 13.52 -7.14 16.28
N LEU A 63 12.59 -7.71 17.06
CA LEU A 63 12.74 -7.84 18.52
C LEU A 63 13.12 -9.25 19.00
N THR A 64 13.43 -10.17 18.09
CA THR A 64 13.93 -11.51 18.42
C THR A 64 15.00 -11.96 17.42
N SER A 65 16.19 -11.35 17.46
CA SER A 65 17.44 -11.95 17.00
C SER A 65 18.61 -11.30 17.73
#